data_AF-A0A329UI33-F1
#
_entry.id   AF-A0A329UI33-F1
#
_cell.length_a   1.000
_cell.length_b   1.000
_cell.length_c   1.000
_cell.angle_alpha   90.00
_cell.angle_beta   90.00
_cell.angle_gamma   90.00
#
_symmetry.space_group_name_H-M   'P 1'
#
loop_
_entity.id
_entity.type
_entity.pdbx_description
1 polymer ?
#
loop_
_entity_poly.entity_id
_entity_poly.type
_entity_poly.pdbx_seq_one_letter_code
_entity_poly.pdbx_strand_id
1 'polypeptide(L)' 'MRTVKYSELSRAMHDFTKQIDTLDECIEVGLVSGEKVQISISASCPEATPERVAEFAKHLSEVAVAAKNFKYAGCTIVR' A
#
# COMPACT_ATOMS: atom_id res chain seq x y z
N MET A 1 -10.26 -9.81 18.41
CA MET A 1 -9.53 -9.81 17.12
C MET A 1 -10.50 -9.40 16.02
N ARG A 2 -10.12 -8.45 15.16
CA ARG A 2 -10.91 -8.13 13.97
C ARG A 2 -10.53 -9.09 12.85
N THR A 3 -11.53 -9.69 12.24
CA THR A 3 -11.38 -10.69 11.18
C THR A 3 -11.93 -10.15 9.87
N VAL A 4 -11.35 -10.54 8.74
CA VAL A 4 -11.80 -10.13 7.40
C VAL A 4 -11.77 -11.31 6.45
N LYS A 5 -12.78 -11.42 5.58
CA LYS A 5 -12.77 -12.42 4.51
C LYS A 5 -11.74 -12.06 3.44
N TYR A 6 -11.10 -13.08 2.88
CA TYR A 6 -10.12 -12.86 1.80
C TYR A 6 -10.70 -12.07 0.61
N SER A 7 -11.97 -12.29 0.24
CA SER A 7 -12.62 -11.57 -0.86
C SER A 7 -12.78 -10.06 -0.59
N GLU A 8 -13.13 -9.68 0.63
CA GLU A 8 -13.26 -8.27 1.03
C GLU A 8 -11.90 -7.58 1.10
N LEU A 9 -10.91 -8.28 1.63
CA LEU A 9 -9.54 -7.80 1.71
C LEU A 9 -8.92 -7.62 0.32
N SER A 10 -9.08 -8.61 -0.56
CA SER A 10 -8.56 -8.56 -1.93
C SER A 10 -9.16 -7.40 -2.72
N ARG A 11 -10.47 -7.14 -2.55
CA ARG A 11 -11.13 -6.01 -3.21
C ARG A 11 -10.56 -4.67 -2.71
N ALA A 12 -10.45 -4.52 -1.39
CA ALA A 12 -9.92 -3.28 -0.81
C ALA A 12 -8.45 -3.04 -1.18
N MET A 13 -7.64 -4.09 -1.29
CA MET A 13 -6.25 -3.97 -1.74
C MET A 13 -6.14 -3.63 -3.22
N HIS A 14 -7.02 -4.17 -4.06
CA HIS A 14 -7.08 -3.79 -5.46
C HIS A 14 -7.46 -2.31 -5.63
N ASP A 15 -8.45 -1.83 -4.86
CA ASP A 15 -8.83 -0.41 -4.85
C ASP A 15 -7.72 0.49 -4.28
N PHE A 16 -6.96 0.00 -3.29
CA PHE A 16 -5.79 0.69 -2.75
C PHE A 16 -4.65 0.78 -3.77
N THR A 17 -4.35 -0.32 -4.45
CA THR A 17 -3.30 -0.38 -5.48
C THR A 17 -3.64 0.55 -6.65
N LYS A 18 -4.91 0.61 -7.07
CA LYS A 18 -5.35 1.55 -8.12
C LYS A 18 -5.16 3.02 -7.77
N GLN A 19 -5.35 3.39 -6.50
CA GLN A 19 -5.10 4.77 -6.04
C GLN A 19 -3.61 5.14 -6.07
N ILE A 20 -2.73 4.14 -6.03
CA ILE A 20 -1.28 4.33 -6.03
C ILE A 20 -0.74 4.31 -7.45
N ASP A 21 -1.28 3.45 -8.31
CA ASP A 21 -0.98 3.41 -9.74
C ASP A 21 -1.23 4.76 -10.42
N THR A 22 -2.21 5.54 -9.94
CA THR A 22 -2.45 6.91 -10.43
C THR A 22 -1.36 7.93 -10.09
N LEU A 23 -0.41 7.60 -9.22
CA LEU A 23 0.73 8.46 -8.88
C LEU A 23 1.87 8.39 -9.93
N ASP A 24 1.72 7.58 -10.98
CA ASP A 24 2.68 7.43 -12.11
C ASP A 24 4.11 7.11 -11.65
N GLU A 25 4.24 6.47 -10.50
CA GLU A 25 5.50 6.06 -9.91
C GLU A 25 5.53 4.54 -9.79
N CYS A 26 6.72 3.95 -9.87
CA CYS A 26 6.92 2.51 -9.68
C CYS A 26 6.78 2.13 -8.19
N ILE A 27 5.61 2.39 -7.60
CA ILE A 27 5.24 2.04 -6.23
C ILE A 27 4.39 0.77 -6.28
N GLU A 28 4.98 -0.33 -5.85
CA GLU A 28 4.32 -1.61 -5.69
C GLU A 28 3.80 -1.76 -4.26
N VAL A 29 2.52 -2.11 -4.13
CA VAL A 29 1.95 -2.45 -2.83
C VAL A 29 1.61 -3.92 -2.75
N GLY A 30 2.25 -4.58 -1.80
CA GLY A 30 2.05 -5.97 -1.46
C GLY A 30 1.24 -6.16 -0.18
N LEU A 31 0.53 -7.28 -0.12
CA LEU A 31 -0.15 -7.74 1.07
C LEU A 31 0.66 -8.89 1.68
N VAL A 32 1.17 -8.71 2.89
CA VAL A 32 1.86 -9.78 3.61
C VAL A 32 0.85 -10.43 4.53
N SER A 33 0.46 -11.65 4.17
CA SER A 33 -0.44 -12.49 4.95
C SER A 33 0.36 -13.31 5.97
N GLY A 34 0.61 -12.73 7.14
CA GLY A 34 1.08 -13.45 8.32
C GLY A 34 -0.05 -13.75 9.31
N GLU A 35 0.24 -13.79 10.61
CA GLU A 35 -0.76 -13.85 11.68
C GLU A 35 -1.73 -12.63 11.66
N LYS A 36 -1.28 -11.53 11.02
CA LYS A 36 -2.01 -10.29 10.79
C LYS A 36 -1.73 -9.77 9.38
N VAL A 37 -2.70 -9.02 8.84
CA VAL A 37 -2.57 -8.28 7.58
C VAL A 37 -1.55 -7.15 7.76
N GLN A 38 -0.50 -7.18 6.96
CA GLN A 38 0.48 -6.10 6.83
C GLN A 38 0.55 -5.64 5.38
N ILE A 39 0.79 -4.35 5.19
CA ILE A 39 1.01 -3.74 3.88
C ILE A 39 2.50 -3.51 3.70
N SER A 40 3.04 -4.01 2.60
CA SER A 40 4.40 -3.74 2.16
C SER A 40 4.34 -2.73 1.02
N ILE A 41 5.14 -1.68 1.10
CA ILE A 41 5.28 -0.68 0.04
C ILE A 41 6.71 -0.79 -0.46
N SER A 42 6.87 -1.08 -1.75
CA SER A 42 8.16 -1.07 -2.44
C SER A 42 8.08 0.01 -3.49
N ALA A 43 9.12 0.82 -3.63
CA ALA A 43 9.12 1.88 -4.62
C ALA A 43 10.50 2.00 -5.27
N SER A 44 10.51 2.18 -6.57
CA SER A 44 11.73 2.40 -7.35
C SER A 44 11.66 3.78 -8.00
N CYS A 45 12.65 4.64 -7.70
CA CYS A 45 12.77 5.94 -8.33
C CYS A 45 13.77 5.84 -9.49
N PRO A 46 13.34 5.93 -10.76
CA PRO A 46 14.23 5.75 -11.91
C PRO A 46 15.19 6.93 -12.14
N GLU A 47 14.85 8.14 -11.66
CA GLU A 47 15.65 9.36 -11.88
C GLU A 47 15.94 10.10 -10.57
N ALA A 48 17.21 10.17 -10.19
CA ALA A 48 17.69 10.78 -8.94
C ALA A 48 17.96 12.29 -9.06
N THR A 49 17.13 13.03 -9.80
CA THR A 49 17.19 14.50 -9.77
C THR A 49 16.56 15.03 -8.47
N PRO A 50 17.07 16.12 -7.87
CA PRO A 50 16.59 16.58 -6.57
C PRO A 50 15.09 16.95 -6.57
N GLU A 51 14.57 17.45 -7.69
CA GLU A 51 13.14 17.77 -7.87
C GLU A 51 12.27 16.50 -7.88
N ARG A 52 12.67 15.48 -8.65
CA ARG A 52 11.95 14.20 -8.73
C ARG A 52 12.02 13.42 -7.42
N VAL A 53 13.16 13.47 -6.71
CA VAL A 53 13.31 12.83 -5.41
C VAL A 53 12.41 13.50 -4.35
N ALA A 54 12.24 14.82 -4.40
CA ALA A 54 11.34 15.54 -3.50
C ALA A 54 9.87 15.19 -3.76
N GLU A 55 9.47 15.13 -5.03
CA GLU A 55 8.12 14.72 -5.44
C GLU A 55 7.83 13.27 -5.04
N PHE A 56 8.77 12.36 -5.32
CA PHE A 56 8.69 10.95 -4.94
C PHE A 56 8.63 10.74 -3.43
N ALA A 57 9.40 11.50 -2.65
CA ALA A 57 9.33 11.44 -1.19
C ALA A 57 7.96 11.89 -0.66
N LYS A 58 7.32 12.86 -1.32
CA LYS A 58 5.97 13.32 -0.98
C LYS A 58 4.95 12.22 -1.29
N HIS A 59 4.97 11.66 -2.49
CA HIS A 59 4.06 10.57 -2.88
C HIS A 59 4.24 9.35 -1.98
N LEU A 60 5.48 8.93 -1.69
CA LEU A 60 5.76 7.86 -0.73
C LEU A 60 5.18 8.14 0.66
N SER A 61 5.26 9.39 1.13
CA SER A 61 4.68 9.78 2.41
C SER A 61 3.16 9.67 2.39
N GLU A 62 2.51 10.09 1.30
CA GLU A 62 1.06 9.95 1.10
C GLU A 62 0.64 8.49 1.08
N VAL A 63 1.36 7.63 0.35
CA VAL A 63 1.11 6.18 0.31
C VAL A 63 1.30 5.54 1.68
N ALA A 64 2.35 5.91 2.41
CA ALA A 64 2.60 5.40 3.76
C ALA A 64 1.50 5.79 4.75
N VAL A 65 0.97 7.03 4.65
CA VAL A 65 -0.18 7.47 5.45
C VAL A 65 -1.44 6.69 5.06
N ALA A 66 -1.68 6.48 3.76
CA ALA A 66 -2.82 5.73 3.28
C ALA A 66 -2.76 4.25 3.75
N ALA A 67 -1.58 3.63 3.73
CA ALA A 67 -1.38 2.27 4.21
C ALA A 67 -1.61 2.14 5.73
N LYS A 68 -1.19 3.13 6.52
CA LYS A 68 -1.49 3.17 7.97
C LYS A 68 -3.00 3.28 8.25
N ASN A 69 -3.73 4.00 7.40
CA ASN A 69 -5.17 4.17 7.51
C ASN A 69 -5.96 3.04 6.82
N PHE A 70 -5.28 2.02 6.29
CA PHE A 70 -5.95 0.92 5.62
C PHE A 70 -6.84 0.16 6.60
N LYS A 71 -8.13 0.07 6.25
CA LYS A 71 -9.21 -0.44 7.10
C LYS A 71 -8.95 -1.83 7.69
N TYR A 72 -8.15 -2.66 7.02
CA TYR A 72 -7.87 -4.04 7.44
C TYR A 72 -6.44 -4.25 7.96
N ALA A 73 -5.65 -3.19 8.15
CA ALA A 73 -4.34 -3.29 8.76
C ALA A 73 -4.46 -3.92 10.16
N GLY A 74 -3.70 -4.98 10.42
CA GLY A 74 -3.74 -5.70 11.70
C GLY A 74 -4.92 -6.67 11.88
N CYS A 75 -5.81 -6.80 10.90
CA CYS A 75 -6.86 -7.82 10.91
C CYS A 75 -6.28 -9.22 10.64
N THR A 76 -6.94 -10.25 11.12
CA THR A 76 -6.63 -11.64 10.77
C THR A 76 -7.49 -12.07 9.59
N ILE A 77 -6.87 -12.69 8.58
CA ILE A 77 -7.58 -13.18 7.40
C ILE A 77 -8.30 -14.48 7.79
N VAL A 78 -9.59 -14.55 7.53
CA VAL A 78 -10.36 -15.79 7.62
C VAL A 78 -10.52 -16.34 6.21
N ARG A 79 -10.08 -17.59 6.03
CA ARG A 79 -10.27 -18.34 4.79
C ARG A 79 -11.72 -18.78 4.65
#